data_AF-A0A954P7D8-F1
#
_entry.id   AF-A0A954P7D8-F1
#
_cell.length_a   1.000
_cell.length_b   1.000
_cell.length_c   1.000
_cell.angle_alpha   90.00
_cell.angle_beta   90.00
_cell.angle_gamma   90.00
#
_symmetry.space_group_name_H-M   'P 1'
#
loop_
_entity.id
_entity.type
_entity.pdbx_description
1 polymer ?
#
loop_
_entity_poly.entity_id
_entity_poly.type
_entity_poly.pdbx_seq_one_letter_code
_entity_poly.pdbx_strand_id
1 'polypeptide(L)'
;HIGHLVEYLQTDIWVRFQKLQGHRCLYICADDTHGTAIMIRAQKEGRPETEVIADMQAAHLRDFAGFQIEFDNYGSTDADENRALCAEIWSAIRKADLVREKDVEQLFDPQKETFLADRFVRGTCPKCQTPNQPGDNCSKCGAHYSPVELIDPVSTLSGATPEVRSSRHLFIELEQLHEFLEEWTQSGEHLQAEVANYLKGHFLHEPLRDWDISRPAPYFGFEIPDSPGNYWYVWFDAPIGYMASTKQWCDRNGENFDDWWRNDQAEIHHFIGKDITYFHTLFWPGMLHVAGFNLPE
;
A
#
# COMPACT_ATOMS: atom_id res chain seq x y z
N HIS A 1 7.95 -16.36 3.53
CA HIS A 1 9.33 -16.76 3.96
C HIS A 1 9.51 -16.54 5.47
N ILE A 2 10.63 -16.97 6.09
CA ILE A 2 10.83 -16.91 7.56
C ILE A 2 10.66 -15.50 8.14
N GLY A 3 11.16 -14.45 7.46
CA GLY A 3 10.91 -13.07 7.90
C GLY A 3 9.42 -12.73 8.09
N HIS A 4 8.52 -13.23 7.24
CA HIS A 4 7.08 -13.07 7.41
C HIS A 4 6.58 -13.83 8.65
N LEU A 5 7.05 -15.06 8.85
CA LEU A 5 6.61 -15.88 9.99
C LEU A 5 6.90 -15.24 11.35
N VAL A 6 7.90 -14.35 11.46
CA VAL A 6 8.14 -13.60 12.71
C VAL A 6 6.91 -12.79 13.10
N GLU A 7 6.34 -12.04 12.16
CA GLU A 7 5.14 -11.22 12.37
C GLU A 7 3.91 -12.08 12.64
N TYR A 8 3.65 -13.08 11.78
CA TYR A 8 2.45 -13.90 11.89
C TYR A 8 2.44 -14.79 13.16
N LEU A 9 3.59 -15.32 13.58
CA LEU A 9 3.67 -16.13 14.81
C LEU A 9 3.52 -15.25 16.06
N GLN A 10 4.13 -14.05 16.07
CA GLN A 10 3.95 -13.10 17.16
C GLN A 10 2.48 -12.74 17.33
N THR A 11 1.81 -12.44 16.22
CA THR A 11 0.39 -12.07 16.21
C THR A 11 -0.49 -13.24 16.64
N ASP A 12 -0.26 -14.45 16.11
CA ASP A 12 -1.03 -15.64 16.46
C ASP A 12 -0.92 -15.98 17.95
N ILE A 13 0.27 -15.89 18.55
CA ILE A 13 0.48 -16.08 19.99
C ILE A 13 -0.33 -15.06 20.79
N TRP A 14 -0.30 -13.79 20.40
CA TRP A 14 -1.03 -12.71 21.07
C TRP A 14 -2.55 -12.92 20.98
N VAL A 15 -3.07 -13.20 19.78
CA VAL A 15 -4.50 -13.49 19.54
C VAL A 15 -4.96 -14.67 20.38
N ARG A 16 -4.20 -15.77 20.39
CA ARG A 16 -4.52 -16.95 21.20
C ARG A 16 -4.58 -16.60 22.68
N PHE A 17 -3.64 -15.80 23.18
CA PHE A 17 -3.68 -15.31 24.55
C PHE A 17 -4.94 -14.48 24.83
N GLN A 18 -5.30 -13.54 23.95
CA GLN A 18 -6.51 -12.73 24.11
C GLN A 18 -7.79 -13.59 24.16
N LYS A 19 -7.92 -14.55 23.23
CA LYS A 19 -9.03 -15.50 23.21
C LYS A 19 -9.07 -16.35 24.49
N LEU A 20 -7.91 -16.78 25.01
CA LEU A 20 -7.81 -17.53 26.28
C LEU A 20 -8.20 -16.71 27.51
N GLN A 21 -7.98 -15.40 27.50
CA GLN A 21 -8.45 -14.49 28.55
C GLN A 21 -9.97 -14.21 28.46
N GLY A 22 -10.65 -14.72 27.43
CA GLY A 22 -12.09 -14.55 27.22
C GLY A 22 -12.46 -13.31 26.41
N HIS A 23 -11.49 -12.61 25.82
CA HIS A 23 -11.75 -11.50 24.91
C HIS A 23 -12.30 -12.01 23.57
N ARG A 24 -13.23 -11.25 23.00
CA ARG A 24 -13.72 -11.48 21.65
C ARG A 24 -12.75 -10.86 20.66
N CYS A 25 -11.72 -11.61 20.30
CA CYS A 25 -10.64 -11.16 19.41
C CYS A 25 -10.78 -11.80 18.03
N LEU A 26 -10.70 -10.99 16.97
CA LEU A 26 -10.62 -11.46 15.58
C LEU A 26 -9.19 -11.33 15.05
N TYR A 27 -8.72 -12.35 14.37
CA TYR A 27 -7.46 -12.37 13.65
C TYR A 27 -7.71 -12.35 12.15
N ILE A 28 -7.44 -11.19 11.55
CA ILE A 28 -7.79 -10.87 10.18
C ILE A 28 -6.52 -10.65 9.37
N CYS A 29 -6.47 -11.21 8.17
CA CYS A 29 -5.43 -10.94 7.19
C CYS A 29 -5.99 -11.03 5.76
N ALA A 30 -5.19 -10.72 4.76
CA ALA A 30 -5.49 -10.88 3.34
C ALA A 30 -4.19 -10.89 2.53
N ASP A 31 -4.26 -11.42 1.30
CA ASP A 31 -3.21 -11.18 0.32
C ASP A 31 -3.31 -9.76 -0.27
N ASP A 32 -2.16 -9.11 -0.41
CA ASP A 32 -2.00 -7.91 -1.23
C ASP A 32 -1.78 -8.32 -2.70
N THR A 33 -2.74 -7.98 -3.56
CA THR A 33 -2.95 -8.61 -4.86
C THR A 33 -2.92 -7.63 -6.02
N HIS A 34 -2.75 -6.33 -5.79
CA HIS A 34 -2.71 -5.35 -6.87
C HIS A 34 -1.30 -4.91 -7.28
N GLY A 35 -1.24 -4.29 -8.46
CA GLY A 35 -0.11 -3.51 -8.92
C GLY A 35 0.79 -4.17 -9.97
N THR A 36 1.70 -3.34 -10.50
CA THR A 36 2.52 -3.66 -11.68
C THR A 36 3.40 -4.90 -11.50
N ALA A 37 3.83 -5.21 -10.28
CA ALA A 37 4.65 -6.39 -10.03
C ALA A 37 3.90 -7.70 -10.33
N ILE A 38 2.59 -7.74 -10.03
CA ILE A 38 1.74 -8.90 -10.30
C ILE A 38 1.47 -9.01 -11.79
N MET A 39 1.20 -7.90 -12.47
CA MET A 39 1.08 -7.86 -13.94
C MET A 39 2.33 -8.40 -14.64
N ILE A 40 3.53 -7.95 -14.22
CA ILE A 40 4.81 -8.41 -14.78
C ILE A 40 4.98 -9.91 -14.56
N ARG A 41 4.63 -10.41 -13.38
CA ARG A 41 4.69 -11.85 -13.08
C ARG A 41 3.72 -12.65 -13.95
N ALA A 42 2.47 -12.22 -14.04
CA ALA A 42 1.44 -12.82 -14.88
C ALA A 42 1.86 -12.88 -16.34
N GLN A 43 2.37 -11.76 -16.88
CA GLN A 43 2.92 -11.69 -18.23
C GLN A 43 4.09 -12.67 -18.45
N LYS A 44 4.99 -12.80 -17.47
CA LYS A 44 6.14 -13.72 -17.54
C LYS A 44 5.70 -15.19 -17.47
N GLU A 45 4.67 -15.49 -16.69
CA GLU A 45 4.10 -16.84 -16.55
C GLU A 45 3.12 -17.18 -17.70
N GLY A 46 2.71 -16.20 -18.51
CA GLY A 46 1.83 -16.40 -19.66
C GLY A 46 0.39 -16.74 -19.27
N ARG A 47 -0.08 -16.26 -18.11
CA ARG A 47 -1.41 -16.53 -17.57
C ARG A 47 -2.02 -15.27 -16.93
N PRO A 48 -3.36 -15.21 -16.75
CA PRO A 48 -4.03 -14.04 -16.16
C PRO A 48 -3.57 -13.72 -14.73
N GLU A 49 -3.59 -12.44 -14.35
CA GLU A 49 -3.27 -11.96 -13.00
C GLU A 49 -4.10 -12.66 -11.93
N THR A 50 -5.41 -12.86 -12.20
CA THR A 50 -6.35 -13.53 -11.28
C THR A 50 -5.95 -14.97 -10.97
N GLU A 51 -5.33 -15.69 -11.93
CA GLU A 51 -4.83 -17.05 -11.68
C GLU A 51 -3.53 -17.03 -10.84
N VAL A 52 -2.67 -16.03 -11.07
CA VAL A 52 -1.42 -15.88 -10.29
C VAL A 52 -1.72 -15.61 -8.82
N ILE A 53 -2.66 -14.71 -8.54
CA ILE A 53 -3.01 -14.35 -7.16
C ILE A 53 -3.76 -15.49 -6.46
N ALA A 54 -4.64 -16.21 -7.15
CA ALA A 54 -5.36 -17.35 -6.58
C ALA A 54 -4.40 -18.49 -6.19
N ASP A 55 -3.45 -18.82 -7.05
CA ASP A 55 -2.43 -19.83 -6.76
C ASP A 55 -1.52 -19.41 -5.59
N MET A 56 -1.18 -18.13 -5.51
CA MET A 56 -0.33 -17.61 -4.43
C MET A 56 -1.08 -17.62 -3.10
N GLN A 57 -2.33 -17.19 -3.08
CA GLN A 57 -3.19 -17.23 -1.90
C GLN A 57 -3.34 -18.66 -1.36
N ALA A 58 -3.57 -19.64 -2.25
CA ALA A 58 -3.62 -21.05 -1.87
C ALA A 58 -2.29 -21.54 -1.29
N ALA A 59 -1.15 -21.07 -1.83
CA ALA A 59 0.17 -21.40 -1.30
C ALA A 59 0.42 -20.77 0.08
N HIS A 60 0.10 -19.49 0.25
CA HIS A 60 0.21 -18.78 1.53
C HIS A 60 -0.64 -19.44 2.62
N LEU A 61 -1.92 -19.72 2.34
CA LEU A 61 -2.82 -20.39 3.27
C LEU A 61 -2.31 -21.77 3.70
N ARG A 62 -1.79 -22.57 2.76
CA ARG A 62 -1.19 -23.87 3.07
C ARG A 62 0.02 -23.71 3.99
N ASP A 63 0.89 -22.74 3.70
CA ASP A 63 2.09 -22.50 4.49
C ASP A 63 1.72 -22.01 5.91
N PHE A 64 0.78 -21.06 6.05
CA PHE A 64 0.28 -20.60 7.35
C PHE A 64 -0.36 -21.73 8.17
N ALA A 65 -1.21 -22.56 7.54
CA ALA A 65 -1.81 -23.72 8.18
C ALA A 65 -0.74 -24.73 8.65
N GLY A 66 0.36 -24.89 7.89
CA GLY A 66 1.50 -25.72 8.27
C GLY A 66 2.21 -25.25 9.55
N PHE A 67 2.13 -23.96 9.86
CA PHE A 67 2.62 -23.36 11.12
C PHE A 67 1.53 -23.21 12.19
N GLN A 68 0.32 -23.73 11.95
CA GLN A 68 -0.84 -23.61 12.85
C GLN A 68 -1.25 -22.16 13.12
N ILE A 69 -1.04 -21.26 12.15
CA ILE A 69 -1.55 -19.89 12.22
C ILE A 69 -3.03 -19.94 11.83
N GLU A 70 -3.91 -19.50 12.73
CA GLU A 70 -5.36 -19.64 12.58
C GLU A 70 -6.04 -18.26 12.51
N PHE A 71 -6.29 -17.80 11.27
CA PHE A 71 -7.06 -16.60 11.03
C PHE A 71 -8.57 -16.87 11.17
N ASP A 72 -9.31 -15.90 11.70
CA ASP A 72 -10.77 -15.90 11.63
C ASP A 72 -11.24 -15.59 10.20
N ASN A 73 -10.52 -14.74 9.46
CA ASN A 73 -10.63 -14.63 8.01
C ASN A 73 -9.30 -14.29 7.34
N TYR A 74 -9.10 -14.86 6.15
CA TYR A 74 -8.01 -14.56 5.24
C TYR A 74 -8.59 -14.17 3.89
N GLY A 75 -8.54 -12.88 3.57
CA GLY A 75 -9.18 -12.29 2.39
C GLY A 75 -8.21 -12.06 1.22
N SER A 76 -8.64 -11.18 0.32
CA SER A 76 -7.86 -10.64 -0.79
C SER A 76 -8.17 -9.14 -0.91
N THR A 77 -7.17 -8.35 -1.28
CA THR A 77 -7.35 -6.93 -1.64
C THR A 77 -8.11 -6.76 -2.96
N ASP A 78 -7.99 -7.71 -3.91
CA ASP A 78 -8.86 -7.84 -5.07
C ASP A 78 -10.16 -8.55 -4.67
N ALA A 79 -11.01 -7.82 -3.95
CA ALA A 79 -12.34 -8.27 -3.52
C ALA A 79 -13.37 -7.14 -3.62
N ASP A 80 -14.64 -7.50 -3.84
CA ASP A 80 -15.73 -6.53 -3.99
C ASP A 80 -15.94 -5.69 -2.72
N GLU A 81 -15.73 -6.27 -1.52
CA GLU A 81 -15.80 -5.54 -0.26
C GLU A 81 -14.71 -4.47 -0.19
N ASN A 82 -13.49 -4.78 -0.64
CA ASN A 82 -12.39 -3.82 -0.65
C ASN A 82 -12.64 -2.70 -1.65
N ARG A 83 -13.15 -3.03 -2.84
CA ARG A 83 -13.53 -2.05 -3.86
C ARG A 83 -14.58 -1.07 -3.33
N ALA A 84 -15.60 -1.57 -2.64
CA ALA A 84 -16.65 -0.74 -2.06
C ALA A 84 -16.10 0.20 -0.97
N LEU A 85 -15.25 -0.32 -0.07
CA LEU A 85 -14.63 0.46 0.99
C LEU A 85 -13.62 1.49 0.44
N CYS A 86 -12.88 1.17 -0.62
CA CYS A 86 -12.04 2.12 -1.35
C CYS A 86 -12.87 3.30 -1.86
N ALA A 87 -14.04 3.04 -2.45
CA ALA A 87 -14.94 4.09 -2.92
C ALA A 87 -15.52 4.93 -1.77
N GLU A 88 -15.84 4.33 -0.63
CA GLU A 88 -16.32 5.02 0.56
C GLU A 88 -15.26 5.97 1.12
N ILE A 89 -14.05 5.46 1.38
CA ILE A 89 -12.93 6.25 1.90
C ILE A 89 -12.55 7.34 0.91
N TRP A 90 -12.49 7.02 -0.39
CA TRP A 90 -12.24 8.01 -1.43
C TRP A 90 -13.28 9.13 -1.45
N SER A 91 -14.56 8.79 -1.32
CA SER A 91 -15.63 9.79 -1.26
C SER A 91 -15.46 10.73 -0.06
N ALA A 92 -15.00 10.22 1.09
CA ALA A 92 -14.72 11.05 2.26
C ALA A 92 -13.53 11.99 2.03
N ILE A 93 -12.44 11.47 1.47
CA ILE A 93 -11.22 12.24 1.13
C ILE A 93 -11.55 13.35 0.11
N ARG A 94 -12.35 13.04 -0.92
CA ARG A 94 -12.82 14.03 -1.90
C ARG A 94 -13.69 15.10 -1.26
N LYS A 95 -14.60 14.72 -0.36
CA LYS A 95 -15.47 15.66 0.37
C LYS A 95 -14.68 16.58 1.31
N ALA A 96 -13.56 16.10 1.84
CA ALA A 96 -12.65 16.87 2.69
C ALA A 96 -11.71 17.82 1.91
N ASP A 97 -11.81 17.90 0.58
CA ASP A 97 -10.97 18.75 -0.29
C ASP A 97 -9.45 18.48 -0.13
N LEU A 98 -9.10 17.22 0.14
CA LEU A 98 -7.71 16.77 0.33
C LEU A 98 -7.04 16.32 -0.97
N VAL A 99 -7.73 16.38 -2.11
CA VAL A 99 -7.24 15.80 -3.36
C VAL A 99 -6.81 16.87 -4.33
N ARG A 100 -5.56 16.80 -4.76
CA ARG A 100 -5.00 17.67 -5.78
C ARG A 100 -4.53 16.88 -6.99
N GLU A 101 -4.77 17.43 -8.18
CA GLU A 101 -4.31 16.82 -9.41
C GLU A 101 -3.03 17.51 -9.92
N LYS A 102 -2.05 16.71 -10.35
CA LYS A 102 -0.80 17.21 -10.93
C LYS A 102 -0.44 16.37 -12.15
N ASP A 103 0.10 17.02 -13.17
CA ASP A 103 0.72 16.32 -14.29
C ASP A 103 2.09 15.80 -13.84
N VAL A 104 2.33 14.51 -14.03
CA VAL A 104 3.59 13.84 -13.70
C VAL A 104 4.21 13.38 -15.01
N GLU A 105 5.48 13.72 -15.22
CA GLU A 105 6.27 13.22 -16.33
C GLU A 105 6.98 11.93 -15.91
N GLN A 106 6.73 10.86 -16.66
CA GLN A 106 7.34 9.55 -16.43
C GLN A 106 7.85 8.96 -17.74
N LEU A 107 8.81 8.05 -17.62
CA LEU A 107 9.28 7.26 -18.76
C LEU A 107 8.24 6.17 -19.10
N PHE A 108 7.92 6.04 -20.38
CA PHE A 108 6.98 5.07 -20.92
C PHE A 108 7.68 4.13 -21.89
N ASP A 109 7.47 2.83 -21.74
CA ASP A 109 7.95 1.83 -22.67
C ASP A 109 6.92 1.63 -23.80
N PRO A 110 7.22 2.03 -25.06
CA PRO A 110 6.26 1.94 -26.16
C PRO A 110 6.03 0.51 -26.65
N GLN A 111 6.90 -0.46 -26.33
CA GLN A 111 6.71 -1.86 -26.72
C GLN A 111 5.89 -2.65 -25.71
N LYS A 112 6.01 -2.29 -24.43
CA LYS A 112 5.23 -2.89 -23.33
C LYS A 112 3.97 -2.10 -22.99
N GLU A 113 3.81 -0.93 -23.59
CA GLU A 113 2.68 -0.02 -23.40
C GLU A 113 2.43 0.31 -21.92
N THR A 114 3.50 0.53 -21.15
CA THR A 114 3.43 0.80 -19.71
C THR A 114 4.40 1.89 -19.29
N PHE A 115 4.02 2.64 -18.27
CA PHE A 115 4.93 3.52 -17.54
C PHE A 115 5.97 2.70 -16.75
N LEU A 116 7.17 3.26 -16.62
CA LEU A 116 8.32 2.62 -16.00
C LEU A 116 8.61 3.25 -14.65
N ALA A 117 8.52 2.45 -13.59
CA ALA A 117 9.13 2.80 -12.31
C ALA A 117 10.66 2.85 -12.44
N ASP A 118 11.32 3.62 -11.57
CA ASP A 118 12.77 3.91 -11.62
C ASP A 118 13.64 2.64 -11.76
N ARG A 119 13.28 1.56 -11.06
CA ARG A 119 13.97 0.26 -11.11
C ARG A 119 13.92 -0.44 -12.47
N PHE A 120 12.95 -0.07 -13.32
CA PHE A 120 12.78 -0.61 -14.67
C PHE A 120 13.44 0.25 -15.75
N VAL A 121 14.17 1.28 -15.36
CA VAL A 121 14.94 2.14 -16.25
C VAL A 121 16.43 1.95 -15.97
N ARG A 122 17.22 1.82 -17.03
CA ARG A 122 18.67 1.95 -16.94
C ARG A 122 19.18 2.91 -18.00
N GLY A 123 20.27 3.61 -17.71
CA GLY A 123 20.85 4.56 -18.66
C GLY A 123 22.25 4.97 -18.25
N THR A 124 22.71 6.09 -18.78
CA THR A 124 24.00 6.69 -18.47
C THR A 124 23.81 7.83 -17.46
N CYS A 125 24.61 7.83 -16.39
CA CYS A 125 24.51 8.83 -15.32
C CYS A 125 24.77 10.24 -15.86
N PRO A 126 23.85 11.21 -15.63
CA PRO A 126 23.98 12.57 -16.16
C PRO A 126 25.15 13.34 -15.54
N LYS A 127 25.63 12.94 -14.36
CA LYS A 127 26.70 13.64 -13.64
C LYS A 127 28.11 13.16 -14.02
N CYS A 128 28.33 11.84 -14.02
CA CYS A 128 29.67 11.27 -14.23
C CYS A 128 29.82 10.42 -15.50
N GLN A 129 28.78 10.39 -16.35
CA GLN A 129 28.78 9.70 -17.65
C GLN A 129 29.04 8.18 -17.56
N THR A 130 28.81 7.60 -16.38
CA THR A 130 28.97 6.15 -16.21
C THR A 130 27.76 5.45 -16.82
N PRO A 131 27.96 4.48 -17.74
CA PRO A 131 26.86 3.78 -18.38
C PRO A 131 26.18 2.79 -17.43
N ASN A 132 25.01 2.30 -17.84
CA ASN A 132 24.29 1.19 -17.23
C ASN A 132 23.93 1.38 -15.74
N GLN A 133 23.52 2.60 -15.38
CA GLN A 133 23.09 3.00 -14.05
C GLN A 133 21.58 2.85 -13.90
N PRO A 134 21.07 2.58 -12.69
CA PRO A 134 19.63 2.56 -12.40
C PRO A 134 19.01 3.96 -12.47
N GLY A 135 17.68 4.01 -12.50
CA GLY A 135 16.86 5.22 -12.70
C GLY A 135 17.05 6.35 -11.69
N ASP A 136 17.37 6.01 -10.44
CA ASP A 136 17.28 6.89 -9.28
C ASP A 136 18.64 7.27 -8.66
N ASN A 137 19.69 6.50 -8.97
CA ASN A 137 21.03 6.74 -8.42
C ASN A 137 22.17 6.23 -9.30
N CYS A 138 23.37 6.77 -9.09
CA CYS A 138 24.59 6.27 -9.72
C CYS A 138 25.49 5.54 -8.72
N SER A 139 25.80 4.28 -8.99
CA SER A 139 26.65 3.43 -8.14
C SER A 139 28.13 3.84 -8.15
N LYS A 140 28.56 4.68 -9.11
CA LYS A 140 29.96 5.15 -9.20
C LYS A 140 30.19 6.47 -8.47
N CYS A 141 29.34 7.48 -8.69
CA CYS A 141 29.55 8.81 -8.12
C CYS A 141 28.60 9.16 -6.98
N GLY A 142 27.65 8.28 -6.64
CA GLY A 142 26.69 8.50 -5.56
C GLY A 142 25.65 9.60 -5.83
N ALA A 143 25.53 10.07 -7.07
CA ALA A 143 24.52 11.08 -7.41
C ALA A 143 23.11 10.48 -7.42
N HIS A 144 22.14 11.28 -7.00
CA HIS A 144 20.71 11.02 -7.17
C HIS A 144 20.15 11.89 -8.30
N TYR A 145 19.17 11.38 -9.03
CA TYR A 145 18.51 12.04 -10.16
C TYR A 145 17.18 11.34 -10.45
N SER A 146 16.31 11.99 -11.21
CA SER A 146 15.10 11.38 -11.77
C SER A 146 15.46 10.52 -12.99
N PRO A 147 14.73 9.41 -13.26
CA PRO A 147 14.99 8.58 -14.44
C PRO A 147 14.91 9.34 -15.76
N VAL A 148 14.11 10.40 -15.85
CA VAL A 148 14.01 11.25 -17.05
C VAL A 148 15.31 12.02 -17.34
N GLU A 149 16.19 12.17 -16.34
CA GLU A 149 17.50 12.81 -16.48
C GLU A 149 18.58 11.84 -16.97
N LEU A 150 18.31 10.53 -17.05
CA LEU A 150 19.28 9.58 -17.58
C LEU A 150 19.56 9.85 -19.06
N ILE A 151 20.84 9.76 -19.42
CA ILE A 151 21.28 9.83 -20.82
C ILE A 151 21.08 8.46 -21.46
N ASP A 152 20.51 8.41 -22.66
CA ASP A 152 20.19 7.17 -23.40
C ASP A 152 19.48 6.13 -22.51
N PRO A 153 18.29 6.46 -21.95
CA PRO A 153 17.57 5.52 -21.11
C PRO A 153 17.09 4.32 -21.92
N VAL A 154 16.99 3.18 -21.25
CA VAL A 154 16.56 1.90 -21.80
C VAL A 154 15.65 1.24 -20.79
N SER A 155 14.51 0.73 -21.26
CA SER A 155 13.60 -0.10 -20.47
C SER A 155 14.23 -1.45 -20.19
N THR A 156 14.25 -1.88 -18.93
CA THR A 156 14.68 -3.24 -18.57
C THR A 156 13.63 -4.30 -18.87
N LEU A 157 12.39 -3.89 -19.19
CA LEU A 157 11.29 -4.80 -19.53
C LEU A 157 11.34 -5.27 -20.99
N SER A 158 11.75 -4.39 -21.93
CA SER A 158 11.78 -4.68 -23.37
C SER A 158 13.13 -4.43 -24.05
N GLY A 159 13.99 -3.61 -23.47
CA GLY A 159 15.18 -3.07 -24.13
C GLY A 159 14.89 -1.88 -25.05
N ALA A 160 13.65 -1.39 -25.13
CA ALA A 160 13.30 -0.20 -25.92
C ALA A 160 13.82 1.09 -25.26
N THR A 161 14.08 2.12 -26.07
CA THR A 161 14.26 3.49 -25.58
C THR A 161 12.91 4.03 -25.10
N PRO A 162 12.76 4.39 -23.83
CA PRO A 162 11.51 4.92 -23.31
C PRO A 162 11.29 6.36 -23.75
N GLU A 163 10.02 6.75 -23.83
CA GLU A 163 9.56 8.10 -24.16
C GLU A 163 9.13 8.83 -22.89
N VAL A 164 9.39 10.13 -22.78
CA VAL A 164 8.77 10.93 -21.71
C VAL A 164 7.31 11.15 -22.07
N ARG A 165 6.40 10.71 -21.19
CA ARG A 165 4.97 10.99 -21.31
C ARG A 165 4.47 11.63 -20.02
N SER A 166 3.47 12.49 -20.16
CA SER A 166 2.80 13.11 -19.04
C SER A 166 1.46 12.41 -18.77
N SER A 167 1.18 12.13 -17.50
CA SER A 167 -0.09 11.62 -17.01
C SER A 167 -0.60 12.47 -15.86
N ARG A 168 -1.92 12.70 -15.83
CA ARG A 168 -2.59 13.38 -14.72
C ARG A 168 -2.71 12.41 -13.55
N HIS A 169 -2.02 12.70 -12.45
CA HIS A 169 -2.09 11.94 -11.21
C HIS A 169 -2.90 12.68 -10.15
N LEU A 170 -3.48 11.90 -9.24
CA LEU A 170 -4.21 12.33 -8.07
C LEU A 170 -3.33 12.17 -6.84
N PHE A 171 -3.26 13.23 -6.04
CA PHE A 171 -2.47 13.30 -4.83
C PHE A 171 -3.36 13.60 -3.64
N ILE A 172 -3.07 12.98 -2.49
CA ILE A 172 -3.62 13.38 -1.19
C ILE A 172 -2.65 14.39 -0.55
N GLU A 173 -3.15 15.58 -0.22
CA GLU A 173 -2.40 16.65 0.45
C GLU A 173 -2.30 16.37 1.96
N LEU A 174 -1.40 15.46 2.34
CA LEU A 174 -1.23 14.98 3.71
C LEU A 174 -0.89 16.08 4.72
N GLU A 175 -0.26 17.16 4.28
CA GLU A 175 0.05 18.30 5.14
C GLU A 175 -1.21 18.92 5.77
N GLN A 176 -2.37 18.82 5.11
CA GLN A 176 -3.64 19.28 5.69
C GLN A 176 -4.05 18.47 6.94
N LEU A 177 -3.49 17.26 7.12
CA LEU A 177 -3.73 16.38 8.27
C LEU A 177 -2.57 16.40 9.27
N HIS A 178 -1.57 17.28 9.11
CA HIS A 178 -0.35 17.26 9.92
C HIS A 178 -0.64 17.33 11.41
N GLU A 179 -1.43 18.31 11.86
CA GLU A 179 -1.74 18.51 13.28
C GLU A 179 -2.38 17.26 13.90
N PHE A 180 -3.35 16.66 13.21
CA PHE A 180 -3.98 15.41 13.63
C PHE A 180 -2.97 14.27 13.72
N LEU A 181 -2.12 14.09 12.70
CA LEU A 181 -1.13 13.02 12.66
C LEU A 181 -0.04 13.21 13.72
N GLU A 182 0.40 14.44 13.97
CA GLU A 182 1.33 14.74 15.05
C GLU A 182 0.66 14.48 16.40
N GLU A 183 -0.56 14.94 16.63
CA GLU A 183 -1.27 14.66 17.88
C GLU A 183 -1.45 13.16 18.08
N TRP A 184 -2.01 12.43 17.11
CA TRP A 184 -2.24 11.01 17.22
C TRP A 184 -0.93 10.26 17.49
N THR A 185 0.10 10.44 16.65
CA THR A 185 1.37 9.68 16.82
C THR A 185 2.16 10.04 18.08
N GLN A 186 1.94 11.22 18.69
CA GLN A 186 2.75 11.70 19.82
C GLN A 186 2.01 11.72 21.16
N SER A 187 0.68 11.60 21.19
CA SER A 187 -0.14 11.79 22.39
C SER A 187 -0.36 10.54 23.23
N GLY A 188 -0.16 9.34 22.68
CA GLY A 188 -0.63 8.10 23.29
C GLY A 188 0.44 7.11 23.73
N GLU A 189 -0.02 6.08 24.43
CA GLU A 189 0.73 4.84 24.72
C GLU A 189 0.58 3.78 23.61
N HIS A 190 -0.21 4.07 22.56
CA HIS A 190 -0.50 3.13 21.46
C HIS A 190 0.69 2.86 20.54
N LEU A 191 1.59 3.84 20.35
CA LEU A 191 2.84 3.63 19.63
C LEU A 191 4.00 3.32 20.58
N GLN A 192 4.87 2.41 20.15
CA GLN A 192 6.18 2.23 20.76
C GLN A 192 6.98 3.53 20.70
N ALA A 193 7.70 3.87 21.78
CA ALA A 193 8.43 5.13 21.88
C ALA A 193 9.45 5.32 20.74
N GLU A 194 10.10 4.25 20.29
CA GLU A 194 11.04 4.27 19.16
C GLU A 194 10.35 4.64 17.85
N VAL A 195 9.11 4.18 17.63
CA VAL A 195 8.31 4.51 16.45
C VAL A 195 7.88 5.98 16.49
N ALA A 196 7.33 6.45 17.62
CA ALA A 196 6.93 7.84 17.77
C ALA A 196 8.12 8.80 17.56
N ASN A 197 9.28 8.48 18.14
CA ASN A 197 10.52 9.25 17.96
C ASN A 197 11.01 9.23 16.51
N TYR A 198 10.94 8.09 15.83
CA TYR A 198 11.31 7.96 14.42
C TYR A 198 10.42 8.85 13.54
N LEU A 199 9.10 8.83 13.75
CA LEU A 199 8.15 9.65 13.00
C LEU A 199 8.41 11.15 13.19
N LYS A 200 8.61 11.57 14.45
CA LYS A 200 8.95 12.95 14.78
C LYS A 200 10.25 13.40 14.13
N GLY A 201 11.31 12.61 14.29
CA GLY A 201 12.65 12.94 13.82
C GLY A 201 12.84 12.88 12.31
N HIS A 202 12.02 12.13 11.58
CA HIS A 202 12.21 11.91 10.13
C HIS A 202 11.11 12.47 9.24
N PHE A 203 9.89 12.68 9.75
CA PHE A 203 8.76 13.06 8.90
C PHE A 203 7.95 14.25 9.42
N LEU A 204 7.67 14.32 10.72
CA LEU A 204 6.78 15.36 11.28
C LEU A 204 7.50 16.68 11.62
N HIS A 205 8.83 16.75 11.49
CA HIS A 205 9.58 17.98 11.76
C HIS A 205 9.64 18.94 10.55
N GLU A 206 9.13 18.52 9.39
CA GLU A 206 9.02 19.27 8.15
C GLU A 206 7.62 19.07 7.54
N PRO A 207 7.17 19.95 6.63
CA PRO A 207 5.90 19.74 5.94
C PRO A 207 5.83 18.38 5.25
N LEU A 208 4.72 17.66 5.49
CA LEU A 208 4.45 16.37 4.87
C LEU A 208 4.25 16.53 3.36
N ARG A 209 4.80 15.59 2.60
CA ARG A 209 4.67 15.61 1.14
C ARG A 209 3.35 14.99 0.72
N ASP A 210 2.79 15.52 -0.36
CA ASP A 210 1.62 14.95 -1.00
C ASP A 210 1.87 13.49 -1.41
N TRP A 211 0.88 12.63 -1.22
CA TRP A 211 0.96 11.22 -1.56
C TRP A 211 0.28 10.94 -2.89
N ASP A 212 1.03 10.47 -3.88
CA ASP A 212 0.52 10.06 -5.19
C ASP A 212 -0.23 8.72 -5.11
N ILE A 213 -1.57 8.79 -5.16
CA ILE A 213 -2.46 7.64 -4.97
C ILE A 213 -2.96 7.03 -6.28
N SER A 214 -2.54 7.54 -7.44
CA SER A 214 -3.07 7.06 -8.73
C SER A 214 -2.00 6.44 -9.61
N ARG A 215 -2.37 5.43 -10.39
CA ARG A 215 -1.53 4.82 -11.43
C ARG A 215 -2.32 4.80 -12.75
N PRO A 216 -1.75 5.32 -13.85
CA PRO A 216 -2.41 5.28 -15.14
C PRO A 216 -2.51 3.84 -15.67
N ALA A 217 -3.54 3.58 -16.46
CA ALA A 217 -3.70 2.34 -17.20
C ALA A 217 -2.50 2.05 -18.12
N PRO A 218 -2.16 0.77 -18.38
CA PRO A 218 -2.76 -0.43 -17.80
C PRO A 218 -2.30 -0.67 -16.35
N TYR A 219 -3.23 -1.08 -15.48
CA TYR A 219 -2.92 -1.42 -14.09
C TYR A 219 -3.86 -2.53 -13.59
N PHE A 220 -3.33 -3.52 -12.87
CA PHE A 220 -4.14 -4.51 -12.18
C PHE A 220 -4.51 -3.96 -10.81
N GLY A 221 -5.75 -3.48 -10.69
CA GLY A 221 -6.26 -2.80 -9.52
C GLY A 221 -7.67 -2.26 -9.74
N PHE A 222 -8.13 -1.43 -8.81
CA PHE A 222 -9.43 -0.77 -8.91
C PHE A 222 -9.31 0.59 -9.58
N GLU A 223 -10.15 0.83 -10.60
CA GLU A 223 -10.25 2.12 -11.27
C GLU A 223 -10.92 3.15 -10.34
N ILE A 224 -10.40 4.37 -10.33
CA ILE A 224 -10.88 5.48 -9.50
C ILE A 224 -12.18 6.02 -10.10
N PRO A 225 -13.33 5.99 -9.38
CA PRO A 225 -14.65 6.22 -9.97
C PRO A 225 -14.84 7.55 -10.72
N ASP A 226 -14.17 8.61 -10.27
CA ASP A 226 -14.25 9.95 -10.85
C ASP A 226 -12.98 10.36 -11.64
N SER A 227 -12.11 9.39 -11.94
CA SER A 227 -10.90 9.60 -12.76
C SER A 227 -10.66 8.43 -13.71
N PRO A 228 -11.42 8.34 -14.82
CA PRO A 228 -11.31 7.25 -15.78
C PRO A 228 -9.88 7.08 -16.32
N GLY A 229 -9.40 5.82 -16.38
CA GLY A 229 -8.04 5.48 -16.77
C GLY A 229 -6.99 5.61 -15.67
N ASN A 230 -7.35 6.11 -14.48
CA ASN A 230 -6.51 6.08 -13.29
C ASN A 230 -7.01 5.00 -12.32
N TYR A 231 -6.07 4.26 -11.77
CA TYR A 231 -6.29 3.21 -10.78
C TYR A 231 -5.70 3.61 -9.46
N TRP A 232 -6.28 3.16 -8.34
CA TRP A 232 -5.64 3.36 -7.05
C TRP A 232 -4.29 2.65 -7.02
N TYR A 233 -3.28 3.35 -6.53
CA TYR A 233 -2.00 2.75 -6.18
C TYR A 233 -2.23 1.70 -5.10
N VAL A 234 -1.58 0.54 -5.23
CA VAL A 234 -1.72 -0.59 -4.29
C VAL A 234 -1.69 -0.21 -2.80
N TRP A 235 -0.87 0.75 -2.39
CA TRP A 235 -0.82 1.18 -0.98
C TRP A 235 -2.01 2.01 -0.50
N PHE A 236 -2.90 2.43 -1.40
CA PHE A 236 -4.21 2.98 -1.06
C PHE A 236 -5.19 1.87 -0.69
N ASP A 237 -5.29 0.82 -1.50
CA ASP A 237 -6.27 -0.26 -1.27
C ASP A 237 -5.79 -1.36 -0.32
N ALA A 238 -4.47 -1.53 -0.16
CA ALA A 238 -3.89 -2.57 0.69
C ALA A 238 -4.34 -2.51 2.16
N PRO A 239 -4.22 -1.37 2.88
CA PRO A 239 -4.68 -1.30 4.27
C PRO A 239 -6.22 -1.36 4.39
N ILE A 240 -6.95 -0.94 3.37
CA ILE A 240 -8.42 -1.10 3.31
C ILE A 240 -8.79 -2.59 3.22
N GLY A 241 -7.88 -3.43 2.70
CA GLY A 241 -7.98 -4.88 2.73
C GLY A 241 -8.19 -5.47 4.13
N TYR A 242 -7.70 -4.82 5.19
CA TYR A 242 -7.99 -5.23 6.58
C TYR A 242 -9.48 -5.11 6.88
N MET A 243 -10.07 -3.97 6.55
CA MET A 243 -11.50 -3.71 6.72
C MET A 243 -12.34 -4.65 5.85
N ALA A 244 -11.95 -4.84 4.58
CA ALA A 244 -12.63 -5.75 3.67
C ALA A 244 -12.66 -7.19 4.19
N SER A 245 -11.53 -7.67 4.70
CA SER A 245 -11.43 -9.02 5.28
C SER A 245 -12.25 -9.15 6.57
N THR A 246 -12.33 -8.11 7.42
CA THR A 246 -13.28 -8.07 8.54
C THR A 246 -14.73 -8.10 8.05
N LYS A 247 -15.05 -7.35 6.99
CA LYS A 247 -16.40 -7.31 6.42
C LYS A 247 -16.83 -8.66 5.87
N GLN A 248 -15.96 -9.36 5.14
CA GLN A 248 -16.20 -10.73 4.68
C GLN A 248 -16.48 -11.69 5.83
N TRP A 249 -15.73 -11.56 6.94
CA TRP A 249 -16.01 -12.32 8.15
C TRP A 249 -17.39 -12.00 8.72
N CYS A 250 -17.74 -10.71 8.81
CA CYS A 250 -19.02 -10.27 9.36
C CYS A 250 -20.20 -10.80 8.53
N ASP A 251 -20.13 -10.65 7.20
CA ASP A 251 -21.18 -11.09 6.28
C ASP A 251 -21.42 -12.61 6.36
N ARG A 252 -20.36 -13.41 6.56
CA ARG A 252 -20.48 -14.86 6.74
C ARG A 252 -21.04 -15.29 8.10
N ASN A 253 -20.82 -14.49 9.14
CA ASN A 253 -21.21 -14.82 10.52
C ASN A 253 -22.48 -14.09 11.00
N GLY A 254 -23.07 -13.23 10.16
CA GLY A 254 -24.24 -12.43 10.52
C GLY A 254 -23.93 -11.33 11.54
N GLU A 255 -22.72 -10.81 11.51
CA GLU A 255 -22.21 -9.77 12.41
C GLU A 255 -22.26 -8.40 11.73
N ASN A 256 -22.23 -7.33 12.52
CA ASN A 256 -22.21 -5.98 12.00
C ASN A 256 -20.77 -5.47 11.87
N PHE A 257 -20.41 -4.93 10.69
CA PHE A 257 -19.08 -4.39 10.43
C PHE A 257 -18.76 -3.16 11.31
N ASP A 258 -19.76 -2.31 11.53
CA ASP A 258 -19.59 -1.07 12.30
C ASP A 258 -19.25 -1.34 13.77
N ASP A 259 -19.63 -2.51 14.30
CA ASP A 259 -19.28 -2.91 15.68
C ASP A 259 -17.77 -3.10 15.88
N TRP A 260 -17.00 -3.26 14.79
CA TRP A 260 -15.55 -3.45 14.79
C TRP A 260 -14.76 -2.22 14.35
N TRP A 261 -15.30 -1.43 13.42
CA TRP A 261 -14.57 -0.32 12.77
C TRP A 261 -15.14 1.08 13.04
N ARG A 262 -16.31 1.18 13.71
CA ARG A 262 -16.96 2.46 14.07
C ARG A 262 -17.48 2.47 15.52
N ASN A 263 -16.85 1.69 16.40
CA ASN A 263 -17.29 1.52 17.79
C ASN A 263 -16.12 1.78 18.74
N ASP A 264 -16.19 2.83 19.56
CA ASP A 264 -15.13 3.23 20.51
C ASP A 264 -14.76 2.16 21.56
N GLN A 265 -15.49 1.04 21.64
CA GLN A 265 -15.16 -0.09 22.50
C GLN A 265 -14.38 -1.21 21.78
N ALA A 266 -14.18 -1.11 20.48
CA ALA A 266 -13.42 -2.05 19.68
C ALA A 266 -11.98 -1.57 19.51
N GLU A 267 -11.02 -2.42 19.89
CA GLU A 267 -9.59 -2.16 19.74
C GLU A 267 -9.09 -2.72 18.40
N ILE A 268 -8.24 -1.96 17.70
CA ILE A 268 -7.65 -2.36 16.41
C ILE A 268 -6.14 -2.39 16.56
N HIS A 269 -5.57 -3.59 16.48
CA HIS A 269 -4.12 -3.81 16.63
C HIS A 269 -3.50 -4.25 15.30
N HIS A 270 -2.52 -3.50 14.81
CA HIS A 270 -1.75 -3.86 13.60
C HIS A 270 -0.34 -4.35 13.96
N PHE A 271 -0.09 -5.63 13.74
CA PHE A 271 1.25 -6.20 13.85
C PHE A 271 1.97 -6.04 12.52
N ILE A 272 3.01 -5.20 12.49
CA ILE A 272 3.70 -4.82 11.26
C ILE A 272 5.23 -4.84 11.40
N GLY A 273 5.90 -5.11 10.29
CA GLY A 273 7.32 -4.85 10.13
C GLY A 273 7.68 -3.37 10.05
N LYS A 274 8.92 -3.03 10.44
CA LYS A 274 9.44 -1.64 10.46
C LYS A 274 9.40 -0.92 9.10
N ASP A 275 9.48 -1.65 8.00
CA ASP A 275 9.65 -1.06 6.66
C ASP A 275 8.34 -0.43 6.15
N ILE A 276 7.21 -0.74 6.80
CA ILE A 276 5.87 -0.27 6.43
C ILE A 276 5.24 0.62 7.51
N THR A 277 6.02 1.01 8.53
CA THR A 277 5.60 1.89 9.63
C THR A 277 5.03 3.21 9.11
N TYR A 278 5.69 3.84 8.14
CA TYR A 278 5.24 5.14 7.58
C TYR A 278 3.81 5.06 7.02
N PHE A 279 3.49 4.00 6.27
CA PHE A 279 2.14 3.78 5.72
C PHE A 279 1.09 3.62 6.83
N HIS A 280 1.42 2.85 7.86
CA HIS A 280 0.49 2.50 8.94
C HIS A 280 0.33 3.57 10.02
N THR A 281 1.23 4.55 10.06
CA THR A 281 1.23 5.59 11.11
C THR A 281 0.94 6.99 10.58
N LEU A 282 0.94 7.19 9.25
CA LEU A 282 0.63 8.48 8.65
C LEU A 282 -0.47 8.38 7.60
N PHE A 283 -0.30 7.56 6.56
CA PHE A 283 -1.31 7.47 5.50
C PHE A 283 -2.59 6.84 6.03
N TRP A 284 -2.47 5.67 6.67
CA TRP A 284 -3.61 4.90 7.10
C TRP A 284 -4.47 5.60 8.17
N PRO A 285 -3.90 6.12 9.28
CA PRO A 285 -4.68 6.88 10.25
C PRO A 285 -5.32 8.13 9.65
N GLY A 286 -4.64 8.81 8.71
CA GLY A 286 -5.21 9.95 7.98
C GLY A 286 -6.44 9.55 7.16
N MET A 287 -6.38 8.42 6.45
CA MET A 287 -7.51 7.89 5.68
C MET A 287 -8.70 7.52 6.59
N LEU A 288 -8.44 6.81 7.69
CA LEU A 288 -9.45 6.39 8.65
C LEU A 288 -10.13 7.59 9.32
N HIS A 289 -9.33 8.56 9.78
CA HIS A 289 -9.82 9.78 10.43
C HIS A 289 -10.80 10.54 9.52
N VAL A 290 -10.41 10.76 8.27
CA VAL A 290 -11.22 11.49 7.29
C VAL A 290 -12.52 10.74 6.96
N ALA A 291 -12.49 9.41 6.94
CA ALA A 291 -13.66 8.57 6.67
C ALA A 291 -14.52 8.25 7.92
N GLY A 292 -14.09 8.70 9.11
CA GLY A 292 -14.81 8.52 10.36
C GLY A 292 -14.82 7.07 10.86
N PHE A 293 -13.71 6.36 10.65
CA PHE A 293 -13.47 5.04 11.22
C PHE A 293 -12.57 5.13 12.44
N ASN A 294 -12.63 4.11 13.30
CA ASN A 294 -11.73 3.98 14.44
C ASN A 294 -10.27 3.92 13.98
N LEU A 295 -9.39 4.50 14.79
CA LEU A 295 -7.96 4.45 14.58
C LEU A 295 -7.35 3.21 15.26
N PRO A 296 -6.17 2.75 14.81
CA PRO A 296 -5.42 1.73 15.53
C PRO A 296 -5.04 2.19 16.95
N GLU A 297 -5.03 1.24 17.89
CA GLU A 297 -4.55 1.37 19.27
C GLU A 297 -3.19 0.69 19.50
#